data_AF-A0AB36YBR1-F1
#
_entry.id   AF-A0AB36YBR1-F1
#
_cell.length_a   1.000
_cell.length_b   1.000
_cell.length_c   1.000
_cell.angle_alpha   90.00
_cell.angle_beta   90.00
_cell.angle_gamma   90.00
#
_symmetry.space_group_name_H-M   'P 1'
#
loop_
_entity.id
_entity.type
_entity.pdbx_description
1 polymer ?
#
loop_
_entity_poly.entity_id
_entity_poly.type
_entity_poly.pdbx_seq_one_letter_code
_entity_poly.pdbx_strand_id
1 'polypeptide(L)' 'GIDCYGIHSLKIQNIPVREVFFVKITKENNQFYFQATNKNFLIEFKAKSISLVDPNVYINGPDDYFF' A
#
# COMPACT_ATOMS: atom_id res chain seq x y z
N GLY A 1 2.67 1.51 8.49
CA GLY A 1 3.28 1.45 7.15
C GLY A 1 3.07 0.07 6.58
N ILE A 2 3.35 -0.11 5.29
CA ILE A 2 3.27 -1.43 4.66
C ILE A 2 4.61 -1.71 3.99
N ASP A 3 5.35 -2.69 4.51
CA ASP A 3 6.55 -3.20 3.87
C ASP A 3 6.17 -4.44 3.07
N CYS A 4 6.54 -4.45 1.79
CA CYS A 4 6.17 -5.53 0.89
C CYS A 4 7.33 -5.88 -0.05
N TYR A 5 7.49 -7.17 -0.32
CA TYR A 5 8.56 -7.69 -1.16
C TYR A 5 8.00 -8.39 -2.39
N GLY A 6 8.65 -8.14 -3.54
CA GLY A 6 8.25 -8.73 -4.82
C GLY A 6 6.87 -8.27 -5.27
N ILE A 7 6.58 -6.97 -5.12
CA ILE A 7 5.33 -6.36 -5.60
C ILE A 7 5.21 -6.53 -7.11
N HIS A 8 4.03 -6.92 -7.58
CA HIS A 8 3.67 -6.84 -8.98
C HIS A 8 2.18 -6.58 -9.16
N SER A 9 1.79 -6.22 -10.39
CA SER A 9 0.40 -5.90 -10.74
C SER A 9 -0.18 -4.80 -9.85
N LEU A 10 0.65 -3.83 -9.44
CA LEU A 10 0.21 -2.69 -8.65
C LEU A 10 -0.76 -1.84 -9.46
N LYS A 11 -1.90 -1.55 -8.86
CA LYS A 11 -2.91 -0.66 -9.41
C LYS A 11 -3.42 0.26 -8.32
N ILE A 12 -3.39 1.55 -8.62
CA ILE A 12 -3.91 2.61 -7.76
C ILE A 12 -4.93 3.38 -8.59
N GLN A 13 -6.18 3.43 -8.11
CA GLN A 13 -7.25 4.23 -8.73
C GLN A 13 -7.80 5.17 -7.67
N ASN A 14 -7.54 6.46 -7.88
CA ASN A 14 -7.83 7.54 -6.95
C ASN A 14 -7.05 7.37 -5.62
N ILE A 15 -6.56 8.46 -5.04
CA ILE A 15 -5.93 8.44 -3.71
C ILE A 15 -6.77 9.35 -2.80
N PRO A 16 -7.40 8.82 -1.75
CA PRO A 16 -8.21 9.62 -0.86
C PRO A 16 -7.30 10.41 0.07
N VAL A 17 -7.68 11.66 0.28
CA VAL A 17 -6.97 12.55 1.18
C VAL A 17 -7.48 12.39 2.62
N ARG A 18 -8.74 11.93 2.81
CA ARG A 18 -9.42 11.91 4.12
C ARG A 18 -10.36 10.73 4.36
N GLU A 19 -10.39 9.73 3.48
CA GLU A 19 -11.33 8.60 3.62
C GLU A 19 -10.66 7.38 4.27
N VAL A 20 -11.46 6.65 5.04
CA VAL A 20 -11.06 5.36 5.61
C VAL A 20 -11.08 4.29 4.52
N PHE A 21 -10.04 3.47 4.48
CA PHE A 21 -9.96 2.28 3.64
C PHE A 21 -10.23 1.02 4.44
N PHE A 22 -10.93 0.07 3.82
CA PHE A 22 -11.00 -1.29 4.31
C PHE A 22 -9.96 -2.14 3.59
N VAL A 23 -9.08 -2.78 4.36
CA VAL A 23 -8.02 -3.63 3.85
C VAL A 23 -8.45 -5.10 3.92
N LYS A 24 -8.27 -5.82 2.82
CA LYS A 24 -8.37 -7.26 2.72
C LYS A 24 -7.07 -7.82 2.18
N ILE A 25 -6.53 -8.83 2.87
CA ILE A 25 -5.35 -9.57 2.41
C ILE A 25 -5.74 -11.03 2.25
N THR A 26 -5.59 -11.58 1.05
CA THR A 26 -5.81 -13.01 0.78
C THR A 26 -4.51 -13.67 0.34
N LYS A 27 -4.37 -14.98 0.59
CA LYS A 27 -3.23 -15.78 0.14
C LYS A 27 -3.68 -16.73 -0.95
N GLU A 28 -3.07 -16.65 -2.13
CA GLU A 28 -3.37 -17.47 -3.30
C GLU A 28 -2.06 -17.90 -3.98
N ASN A 29 -1.89 -19.19 -4.29
CA ASN A 29 -0.74 -19.70 -5.05
C ASN A 29 0.63 -19.20 -4.55
N ASN A 30 0.83 -19.23 -3.24
CA ASN A 30 2.06 -18.77 -2.57
C ASN A 30 2.37 -17.26 -2.73
N GLN A 31 1.37 -16.46 -3.07
CA GLN A 31 1.42 -15.01 -3.11
C GLN A 31 0.34 -14.42 -2.20
N PHE A 32 0.56 -13.19 -1.75
CA PHE A 32 -0.43 -12.39 -1.05
C PHE A 32 -1.04 -11.40 -2.03
N TYR A 33 -2.37 -11.32 -2.02
CA TYR A 33 -3.12 -10.29 -2.70
C TYR A 33 -3.61 -9.27 -1.69
N PHE A 34 -3.14 -8.04 -1.85
CA PHE A 34 -3.53 -6.90 -1.04
C PHE A 34 -4.60 -6.11 -1.79
N GLN A 35 -5.67 -5.73 -1.08
CA GLN A 35 -6.69 -4.83 -1.59
C GLN A 35 -7.13 -3.87 -0.48
N ALA A 36 -6.92 -2.58 -0.69
CA ALA A 36 -7.51 -1.51 0.12
C ALA A 36 -8.51 -0.75 -0.76
N THR A 37 -9.78 -0.76 -0.37
CA THR A 37 -10.85 -0.21 -1.21
C THR A 37 -11.93 0.49 -0.38
N ASN A 38 -12.61 1.43 -1.04
CA ASN A 38 -13.88 1.98 -0.62
C ASN A 38 -14.72 2.33 -1.87
N LYS A 39 -15.80 3.12 -1.73
CA LYS A 39 -16.70 3.44 -2.86
C LYS A 39 -15.99 4.07 -4.08
N ASN A 40 -14.94 4.86 -3.86
CA ASN A 40 -14.32 5.69 -4.90
C ASN A 40 -12.83 5.41 -5.11
N PHE A 41 -12.18 4.66 -4.21
CA PHE A 41 -10.73 4.53 -4.14
C PHE A 41 -10.32 3.06 -4.10
N LEU A 42 -9.23 2.72 -4.80
CA LEU A 42 -8.70 1.35 -4.87
C LEU A 42 -7.18 1.38 -4.89
N ILE A 43 -6.57 0.58 -4.00
CA ILE A 43 -5.16 0.21 -4.03
C ILE A 43 -5.11 -1.31 -4.00
N GLU A 44 -4.60 -1.94 -5.04
CA GLU A 44 -4.45 -3.40 -5.08
C GLU A 44 -3.10 -3.81 -5.67
N PHE A 45 -2.52 -4.87 -5.13
CA PHE A 45 -1.27 -5.45 -5.62
C PHE A 45 -1.10 -6.89 -5.17
N LYS A 46 -0.19 -7.61 -5.82
CA LYS A 46 0.29 -8.92 -5.38
C LYS A 46 1.71 -8.82 -4.85
N ALA A 47 2.04 -9.59 -3.82
CA ALA A 47 3.37 -9.60 -3.21
C ALA A 47 3.77 -10.99 -2.71
N LYS A 48 5.08 -11.26 -2.60
CA LYS A 48 5.61 -12.49 -1.99
C LYS A 48 5.51 -12.46 -0.47
N SER A 49 5.64 -11.28 0.13
CA SER A 49 5.41 -11.05 1.56
C SER A 49 4.86 -9.65 1.80
N ILE A 50 4.09 -9.51 2.88
CA ILE A 50 3.51 -8.26 3.37
C ILE A 50 3.73 -8.21 4.88
N SER A 51 4.25 -7.10 5.38
CA SER A 51 4.38 -6.79 6.80
C SER A 51 3.64 -5.49 7.09
N LEU A 52 2.79 -5.52 8.11
CA LEU A 52 2.20 -4.31 8.69
C LEU A 52 3.17 -3.81 9.75
N VAL A 53 3.77 -2.66 9.49
CA VAL A 53 4.74 -2.00 10.37
C VAL A 53 4.13 -0.73 10.94
N ASP A 54 4.80 -0.11 11.89
CA ASP A 54 4.41 1.20 12.41
C ASP A 54 4.20 2.22 11.28
N PRO A 55 3.34 3.24 11.45
CA PRO A 55 3.17 4.31 10.47
C PRO A 55 4.53 4.86 10.05
N ASN A 56 4.85 4.73 8.77
CA ASN A 56 6.07 5.29 8.21
C ASN A 56 5.63 6.45 7.33
N VAL A 57 6.13 7.65 7.63
CA VAL A 57 5.78 8.87 6.89
C VAL A 57 6.83 9.06 5.82
N TYR A 58 6.44 8.85 4.57
CA TYR A 58 7.25 9.28 3.43
C TYR A 58 6.93 10.74 3.12
N ILE A 59 7.84 11.64 3.49
CA ILE A 59 7.80 13.04 3.08
C ILE A 59 8.70 13.14 1.85
N ASN A 60 8.10 13.31 0.67
CA ASN A 60 8.86 13.70 -0.51
C ASN A 60 9.15 15.20 -0.40
N GLY A 61 10.20 15.55 0.34
CA GLY A 61 10.77 16.91 0.34
C GLY A 61 11.84 17.01 -0.75
N PRO A 62 12.14 18.21 -1.27
CA PRO A 62 13.38 18.39 -2.02
C PRO A 62 14.56 17.85 -1.18
N ASP A 63 15.55 17.25 -1.82
CA ASP A 63 16.76 16.65 -1.21
C ASP A 63 17.65 17.69 -0.46
N ASP A 64 17.10 18.84 -0.09
CA ASP A 64 17.78 19.89 0.65
C ASP A 64 17.73 19.56 2.15
N TYR A 65 18.48 18.52 2.51
CA TYR A 65 18.88 18.23 3.88
C TYR A 65 19.64 19.42 4.46
N PHE A 66 18.96 20.25 5.25
CA PHE A 66 19.57 21.04 6.31
C PHE A 66 18.64 20.99 7.51
N PHE A 67 18.91 20.11 8.48
CA PHE A 67 18.85 20.35 9.93
C PHE A 67 19.58 19.21 10.65
#